data_AF-A0A4Q5LZL4-F1
#
_entry.id   AF-A0A4Q5LZL4-F1
#
_cell.length_a   1.000
_cell.length_b   1.000
_cell.length_c   1.000
_cell.angle_alpha   90.00
_cell.angle_beta   90.00
_cell.angle_gamma   90.00
#
_symmetry.space_group_name_H-M   'P 1'
#
loop_
_entity.id
_entity.type
_entity.pdbx_description
1 polymer ?
#
loop_
_entity_poly.entity_id
_entity_poly.type
_entity_poly.pdbx_seq_one_letter_code
_entity_poly.pdbx_strand_id
1 'polypeptide(L)'
;MLKEFKTFIAQGNVLDLAIGVVIGAAFGKITTSLVDDIIMPIVNVLTGGGVTGGIVLKEATVDAAGKAVPAIAINYGNFLSVVINFFIIAFVLFLVVKAANKMKLTENNQIGV
;
A
#
# COMPACT_ATOMS: atom_id res chain seq x y z
N MET A 1 -39.03 -6.61 5.73
CA MET A 1 -37.96 -5.73 5.20
C MET A 1 -37.22 -4.95 6.28
N LEU A 2 -37.66 -3.76 6.74
CA LEU A 2 -36.89 -2.94 7.70
C LEU A 2 -36.66 -3.62 9.08
N LYS A 3 -37.66 -4.38 9.56
CA LYS A 3 -37.56 -5.11 10.84
C LYS A 3 -36.61 -6.31 10.74
N GLU A 4 -36.68 -7.05 9.63
CA GLU A 4 -35.75 -8.16 9.32
C GLU A 4 -34.34 -7.67 9.07
N PHE A 5 -34.18 -6.55 8.37
CA PHE A 5 -32.90 -5.90 8.17
C PHE A 5 -32.29 -5.50 9.51
N LYS A 6 -33.06 -4.84 10.40
CA LYS A 6 -32.61 -4.50 11.76
C LYS A 6 -32.18 -5.73 12.56
N THR A 7 -32.92 -6.84 12.47
CA THR A 7 -32.56 -8.11 13.12
C THR A 7 -31.28 -8.71 12.53
N PHE A 8 -31.07 -8.56 11.21
CA PHE A 8 -29.86 -9.02 10.52
C PHE A 8 -28.61 -8.22 10.91
N ILE A 9 -28.66 -6.88 10.92
CA ILE A 9 -27.52 -6.06 11.39
C ILE A 9 -27.29 -6.15 12.91
N ALA A 10 -28.30 -6.55 13.69
CA ALA A 10 -28.14 -6.82 15.11
C ALA A 10 -27.42 -8.15 15.40
N GLN A 11 -27.14 -8.97 14.38
CA GLN A 11 -26.24 -10.11 14.55
C GLN A 11 -24.80 -9.60 14.71
N GLY A 12 -24.27 -9.68 15.94
CA GLY A 12 -22.94 -9.17 16.29
C GLY A 12 -21.82 -9.66 15.36
N ASN A 13 -21.89 -10.92 14.90
CA ASN A 13 -20.91 -11.49 13.96
C ASN A 13 -20.82 -10.73 12.62
N VAL A 14 -21.91 -10.16 12.12
CA VAL A 14 -21.93 -9.39 10.86
C VAL A 14 -21.47 -7.95 11.10
N LEU A 15 -21.86 -7.36 12.23
CA LEU A 15 -21.50 -6.00 12.58
C LEU A 15 -20.00 -5.86 12.86
N ASP A 16 -19.41 -6.78 13.64
CA ASP A 16 -17.98 -6.78 13.96
C ASP A 16 -17.12 -7.01 12.70
N LEU A 17 -17.57 -7.91 11.82
CA LEU A 17 -16.94 -8.14 10.53
C LEU A 17 -16.99 -6.87 9.66
N ALA A 18 -18.14 -6.21 9.57
CA ALA A 18 -18.31 -5.00 8.77
C ALA A 18 -17.41 -3.86 9.28
N ILE A 19 -17.35 -3.66 10.59
CA ILE A 19 -16.49 -2.66 11.22
C ILE A 19 -15.01 -2.97 10.95
N GLY A 20 -14.60 -4.24 11.12
CA GLY A 20 -13.22 -4.68 10.86
C GLY A 20 -12.78 -4.42 9.41
N VAL A 21 -13.66 -4.70 8.43
CA VAL A 21 -13.38 -4.47 7.01
C VAL A 21 -13.28 -2.97 6.70
N VAL A 22 -14.20 -2.15 7.21
CA VAL A 22 -14.20 -0.70 6.97
C VAL A 22 -12.98 -0.03 7.59
N ILE A 23 -12.67 -0.34 8.84
CA ILE A 23 -11.49 0.19 9.53
C ILE A 23 -10.21 -0.33 8.87
N GLY A 24 -10.15 -1.61 8.49
CA GLY A 24 -9.02 -2.18 7.76
C GLY A 24 -8.75 -1.49 6.44
N ALA A 25 -9.80 -1.21 5.65
CA ALA A 25 -9.69 -0.48 4.40
C ALA A 25 -9.24 0.98 4.59
N ALA A 26 -9.78 1.66 5.61
CA ALA A 26 -9.37 3.03 5.94
C ALA A 26 -7.92 3.10 6.42
N PHE A 27 -7.52 2.17 7.29
CA PHE A 27 -6.15 2.08 7.81
C PHE A 27 -5.15 1.77 6.69
N GLY A 28 -5.51 0.86 5.77
CA GLY A 28 -4.71 0.58 4.57
C GLY A 28 -4.41 1.85 3.76
N LYS A 29 -5.41 2.71 3.53
CA LYS A 29 -5.22 3.99 2.83
C LYS A 29 -4.25 4.93 3.55
N ILE A 30 -4.35 5.04 4.88
CA ILE A 30 -3.43 5.86 5.69
C ILE A 30 -1.99 5.36 5.52
N THR A 31 -1.81 4.04 5.57
CA THR A 31 -0.48 3.43 5.46
C THR A 31 0.09 3.54 4.05
N THR A 32 -0.75 3.41 3.01
CA THR A 32 -0.35 3.63 1.63
C THR A 32 0.07 5.08 1.40
N SER A 33 -0.72 6.06 1.86
CA SER A 33 -0.36 7.48 1.73
C SER A 33 0.94 7.83 2.47
N LEU A 34 1.14 7.29 3.68
CA LEU A 34 2.41 7.47 4.39
C LEU A 34 3.61 6.98 3.56
N VAL A 35 3.47 5.85 2.88
CA VAL A 35 4.57 5.31 2.09
C VAL A 35 4.71 6.07 0.78
N ASP A 36 3.65 6.21 0.00
CA ASP A 36 3.69 6.79 -1.35
C ASP A 36 3.98 8.30 -1.33
N ASP A 37 3.45 9.03 -0.34
CA ASP A 37 3.53 10.50 -0.29
C ASP A 37 4.69 11.01 0.58
N ILE A 38 5.21 10.21 1.53
CA ILE A 38 6.27 10.65 2.46
C ILE A 38 7.55 9.83 2.29
N ILE A 39 7.46 8.50 2.32
CA ILE A 39 8.67 7.64 2.29
C ILE A 39 9.22 7.53 0.87
N MET A 40 8.38 7.30 -0.12
CA MET A 40 8.76 7.09 -1.51
C MET A 40 9.47 8.29 -2.13
N PRO A 41 9.07 9.56 -1.90
CA PRO A 41 9.84 10.71 -2.37
C PRO A 41 11.27 10.72 -1.82
N ILE A 42 11.46 10.42 -0.53
CA ILE A 42 12.77 10.35 0.10
C ILE A 42 13.60 9.21 -0.51
N VAL A 43 13.01 8.03 -0.66
CA VAL A 43 13.66 6.86 -1.27
C VAL A 43 14.03 7.14 -2.73
N ASN A 44 13.15 7.77 -3.50
CA ASN A 44 13.39 8.12 -4.89
C ASN A 44 14.52 9.15 -5.03
N VAL A 45 14.61 10.14 -4.14
CA VAL A 45 15.73 11.08 -4.11
C VAL A 45 17.04 10.37 -3.79
N LEU A 46 17.05 9.43 -2.85
CA LEU A 46 18.24 8.67 -2.48
C LEU A 46 18.67 7.65 -3.54
N THR A 47 17.71 7.06 -4.26
CA THR A 47 17.95 6.01 -5.27
C THR A 47 18.04 6.53 -6.71
N GLY A 48 17.82 7.83 -6.93
CA GLY A 48 17.87 8.43 -8.27
C GLY A 48 16.67 8.12 -9.16
N GLY A 49 15.51 7.82 -8.58
CA GLY A 49 14.26 7.53 -9.30
C GLY A 49 13.98 6.04 -9.56
N GLY A 50 14.68 5.14 -8.85
CA GLY A 50 14.45 3.69 -8.89
C GLY A 50 15.53 2.91 -9.64
N VAL A 51 15.31 1.61 -9.82
CA VAL A 51 16.26 0.74 -10.52
C VAL A 51 16.10 0.93 -12.03
N THR A 52 17.11 1.48 -12.68
CA THR A 52 17.17 1.58 -14.13
C THR A 52 17.63 0.25 -14.73
N GLY A 53 16.83 -0.34 -15.62
CA GLY A 53 17.18 -1.57 -16.30
C GLY A 53 16.04 -2.08 -17.17
N GLY A 54 16.32 -2.30 -18.45
CA GLY A 54 15.36 -2.86 -19.38
C GLY A 54 16.02 -3.28 -20.69
N ILE A 55 15.43 -4.27 -21.36
CA ILE A 55 15.82 -4.68 -22.71
C ILE A 55 14.73 -4.21 -23.65
N VAL A 56 15.08 -3.34 -24.59
CA VAL A 56 14.19 -2.93 -25.68
C VAL A 56 14.18 -4.06 -26.71
N LEU A 57 13.03 -4.71 -26.88
CA LEU A 57 12.82 -5.78 -27.85
C LEU A 57 12.42 -5.22 -29.22
N LYS A 58 11.75 -4.07 -29.23
CA LYS A 58 11.40 -3.32 -30.43
C LYS A 58 11.42 -1.83 -30.12
N GLU A 59 12.20 -1.08 -30.87
CA GLU A 59 12.27 0.37 -30.69
C GLU A 59 10.95 1.05 -31.06
N ALA A 60 10.73 2.23 -30.51
CA ALA A 60 9.58 3.04 -30.87
C ALA A 60 9.73 3.46 -32.34
N THR A 61 8.70 3.23 -33.15
CA THR A 61 8.70 3.60 -34.56
C THR A 61 7.48 4.44 -34.87
N VAL A 62 7.47 5.11 -36.01
CA VAL A 62 6.28 5.80 -36.51
C VAL A 62 5.65 4.92 -37.59
N ASP A 63 4.34 4.68 -37.52
CA ASP A 63 3.64 3.93 -38.56
C ASP A 63 3.49 4.75 -39.86
N ALA A 64 3.04 4.10 -40.93
CA ALA A 64 2.86 4.74 -42.24
C ALA A 64 1.81 5.89 -42.24
N ALA A 65 1.01 6.01 -41.18
CA ALA A 65 0.02 7.06 -40.99
C ALA A 65 0.51 8.19 -40.04
N GLY A 66 1.80 8.17 -39.65
CA GLY A 66 2.39 9.18 -38.78
C GLY A 66 2.09 8.98 -37.28
N LYS A 67 1.51 7.83 -36.89
CA LYS A 67 1.18 7.52 -35.50
C LYS A 67 2.39 6.91 -34.79
N ALA A 68 2.65 7.38 -33.56
CA ALA A 68 3.70 6.82 -32.73
C ALA A 68 3.33 5.40 -32.28
N VAL A 69 4.19 4.43 -32.62
CA VAL A 69 4.15 3.07 -32.12
C VAL A 69 5.13 2.99 -30.94
N PRO A 70 4.65 2.78 -29.71
CA PRO A 70 5.52 2.74 -28.53
C PRO A 70 6.50 1.58 -28.60
N ALA A 71 7.68 1.78 -28.01
CA ALA A 71 8.69 0.73 -27.88
C ALA A 71 8.15 -0.45 -27.05
N ILE A 72 8.46 -1.67 -27.47
CA ILE A 72 8.19 -2.87 -26.70
C ILE A 72 9.46 -3.19 -25.92
N ALA A 73 9.46 -2.97 -24.61
CA ALA A 73 10.60 -3.21 -23.74
C ALA A 73 10.20 -4.05 -22.53
N ILE A 74 11.11 -4.93 -22.10
CA ILE A 74 11.01 -5.62 -20.81
C ILE A 74 11.76 -4.76 -19.79
N ASN A 75 11.01 -4.03 -18.96
CA ASN A 75 11.55 -3.12 -17.94
C ASN A 75 11.68 -3.84 -16.58
N TYR A 76 12.65 -4.75 -16.45
CA TYR A 76 12.88 -5.49 -15.21
C TYR A 76 13.28 -4.56 -14.03
N GLY A 77 13.87 -3.39 -14.31
CA GLY A 77 14.18 -2.38 -13.30
C GLY A 77 12.92 -1.80 -12.63
N ASN A 78 11.84 -1.60 -13.40
CA ASN A 78 10.56 -1.19 -12.83
C ASN A 78 9.97 -2.27 -11.92
N PHE A 79 10.03 -3.53 -12.35
CA PHE A 79 9.58 -4.65 -11.52
C PHE A 79 10.36 -4.73 -10.21
N LEU A 80 11.70 -4.62 -10.25
CA LEU A 80 12.51 -4.63 -9.04
C LEU A 80 12.21 -3.43 -8.13
N SER A 81 11.93 -2.26 -8.72
CA SER A 81 11.51 -1.08 -7.96
C SER A 81 10.19 -1.34 -7.21
N VAL A 82 9.20 -1.96 -7.86
CA VAL A 82 7.93 -2.35 -7.20
C VAL A 82 8.17 -3.36 -6.07
N VAL A 83 9.06 -4.33 -6.25
CA VAL A 83 9.42 -5.29 -5.21
C VAL A 83 10.05 -4.59 -4.00
N ILE A 84 11.01 -3.68 -4.22
CA ILE A 84 11.63 -2.89 -3.15
C ILE A 84 10.59 -2.05 -2.42
N ASN A 85 9.69 -1.39 -3.15
CA ASN A 85 8.61 -0.60 -2.57
C ASN A 85 7.69 -1.45 -1.68
N PHE A 86 7.35 -2.66 -2.11
CA PHE A 86 6.57 -3.59 -1.28
C PHE A 86 7.26 -3.90 0.06
N PHE A 87 8.56 -4.16 0.05
CA PHE A 87 9.32 -4.39 1.29
C PHE A 87 9.36 -3.15 2.19
N ILE A 88 9.47 -1.96 1.61
CA ILE A 88 9.40 -0.69 2.36
C ILE A 88 8.04 -0.53 3.03
N ILE A 89 6.93 -0.74 2.29
CA ILE A 89 5.57 -0.68 2.84
C ILE A 89 5.41 -1.67 4.00
N ALA A 90 5.83 -2.92 3.80
CA ALA A 90 5.76 -3.96 4.82
C ALA A 90 6.55 -3.57 6.09
N PHE A 91 7.74 -2.99 5.92
CA PHE A 91 8.55 -2.52 7.04
C PHE A 91 7.91 -1.36 7.79
N VAL A 92 7.35 -0.38 7.08
CA VAL A 92 6.65 0.76 7.69
C VAL A 92 5.41 0.28 8.45
N LEU A 93 4.61 -0.61 7.87
CA LEU A 93 3.46 -1.23 8.53
C LEU A 93 3.87 -1.95 9.83
N PHE A 94 4.97 -2.70 9.79
CA PHE A 94 5.52 -3.34 10.97
C PHE A 94 5.90 -2.33 12.06
N LEU A 95 6.54 -1.22 11.70
CA LEU A 95 6.89 -0.16 12.66
C LEU A 95 5.64 0.48 13.29
N VAL A 96 4.60 0.75 12.50
CA VAL A 96 3.34 1.33 13.00
C VAL A 96 2.66 0.37 13.98
N VAL A 97 2.54 -0.91 13.63
CA VAL A 97 1.96 -1.93 14.52
C VAL A 97 2.79 -2.08 15.79
N LYS A 98 4.12 -2.09 15.67
CA LYS A 98 5.05 -2.17 16.80
C LYS A 98 4.89 -0.95 17.73
N ALA A 99 4.76 0.26 17.17
CA ALA A 99 4.53 1.47 17.95
C ALA A 99 3.17 1.43 18.67
N ALA A 100 2.10 1.04 17.98
CA ALA A 100 0.78 0.87 18.58
C ALA A 100 0.79 -0.16 19.72
N ASN A 101 1.45 -1.30 19.54
CA ASN A 101 1.59 -2.32 20.57
C ASN A 101 2.40 -1.83 21.78
N LYS A 102 3.47 -1.07 21.55
CA LYS A 102 4.28 -0.47 22.64
C LYS A 102 3.47 0.53 23.48
N MET A 103 2.59 1.31 22.85
CA MET A 103 1.74 2.27 23.56
C MET A 103 0.69 1.56 24.42
N LYS A 104 0.05 0.50 23.92
CA LYS A 104 -0.89 -0.32 24.69
C LYS A 104 -0.27 -0.98 25.93
N LEU A 105 1.00 -1.38 25.84
CA LEU A 105 1.74 -1.95 26.97
C LEU A 105 2.06 -0.91 28.07
N THR A 106 2.07 0.39 27.74
CA THR A 106 2.33 1.47 28.70
C THR A 106 1.09 1.78 29.55
N GLU A 107 -0.11 1.55 29.01
CA GLU A 107 -1.39 1.81 29.69
C GLU A 107 -1.65 0.81 30.84
N ASN A 108 -1.30 -0.47 30.66
CA ASN A 108 -1.43 -1.49 31.71
C ASN A 108 -0.45 -1.34 32.88
N ASN A 109 0.57 -0.49 32.77
CA ASN A 109 1.59 -0.28 33.80
C ASN A 109 1.33 0.94 34.70
N GLN A 110 0.19 1.64 34.51
CA GLN A 110 -0.21 2.81 35.33
C GLN A 110 -1.32 2.50 36.34
N ILE A 111 -1.81 1.26 36.42
CA ILE A 111 -2.84 0.84 37.39
C ILE A 111 -2.29 -0.08 38.49
N GLY A 112 -0.96 -0.17 38.60
CA GLY A 112 -0.27 -1.09 39.50
C GLY A 112 0.83 -0.43 40.32
N VAL A 113 0.48 0.62 41.09
CA VAL A 113 1.06 0.92 42.42
C VAL A 113 -0.05 1.54 43.26
#